data_AF-A0AB39YFE4-F1
#
_entry.id   AF-A0AB39YFE4-F1
#
_cell.length_a   1.000
_cell.length_b   1.000
_cell.length_c   1.000
_cell.angle_alpha   90.00
_cell.angle_beta   90.00
_cell.angle_gamma   90.00
#
_symmetry.space_group_name_H-M   'P 1'
#
loop_
_entity.id
_entity.type
_entity.pdbx_description
1 polymer ?
#
loop_
_entity_poly.entity_id
_entity_poly.type
_entity_poly.pdbx_seq_one_letter_code
_entity_poly.pdbx_strand_id
1 'polypeptide(L)'
;MRAQPWPQVPETTGRAARAAAAKGPYPLAMRVRDELGELFADVEFAHEFGARGRQGWSPGQLALVTVLQFAENLTDRAAAHRVRFGMDFKYALGLDLDDPGFDASVLSEFRTRLVAHNLEERALDLLLAALKSKGLVKAGGHQRTDSTRVLAAVRDLNRLELAGETLRAALEALACAAPGWLCEVVPIPQWTERYGPRIDSWQLPSSQAKRTEMALAYGQDGFALLEAAYAADAPVWLRELPAVQILRMVWVQNYTRTVTETGPEVQRRESEDLPPSRLRLTSPYDLDALRPQTGLMVDRLQGSHQRDLRPGGGDPPGCRRDCSRLRIG
;
A
#
# COMPACT_ATOMS: atom_id res chain seq x y z
N MET A 1 -9.58 -11.00 -23.04
CA MET A 1 -8.40 -11.83 -22.86
C MET A 1 -8.74 -13.20 -23.45
N ARG A 2 -7.79 -14.03 -23.89
CA ARG A 2 -8.14 -15.44 -24.19
C ARG A 2 -8.09 -16.18 -22.86
N ALA A 3 -9.21 -16.76 -22.44
CA ALA A 3 -9.23 -17.62 -21.26
C ALA A 3 -8.22 -18.74 -21.44
N GLN A 4 -7.31 -18.90 -20.49
CA GLN A 4 -6.36 -20.00 -20.50
C GLN A 4 -6.82 -21.06 -19.50
N PRO A 5 -6.67 -22.35 -19.84
CA PRO A 5 -6.89 -23.41 -18.86
C PRO A 5 -5.86 -23.30 -17.75
N TRP A 6 -6.21 -23.76 -16.55
CA TRP A 6 -5.26 -23.78 -15.44
C TRP A 6 -3.98 -24.54 -15.81
N PRO A 7 -2.79 -23.94 -15.66
CA PRO A 7 -1.54 -24.54 -16.10
C PRO A 7 -1.23 -25.80 -15.29
N GLN A 8 -0.71 -26.83 -15.95
CA GLN A 8 -0.22 -28.04 -15.28
C GLN A 8 1.08 -27.73 -14.54
N VAL A 9 1.37 -28.44 -13.43
CA VAL A 9 2.64 -28.25 -12.72
C VAL A 9 3.77 -28.83 -13.56
N PRO A 10 4.82 -28.05 -13.89
CA PRO A 10 6.01 -28.60 -14.50
C PRO A 10 6.63 -29.69 -13.63
N GLU A 11 7.10 -30.79 -14.22
CA GLU A 11 7.60 -31.95 -13.45
C GLU A 11 8.74 -31.58 -12.49
N THR A 12 9.61 -30.66 -12.92
CA THR A 12 10.73 -30.12 -12.15
C THR A 12 10.24 -29.38 -10.91
N THR A 13 9.30 -28.43 -11.06
CA THR A 13 8.65 -27.72 -9.96
C THR A 13 7.91 -28.68 -9.04
N GLY A 14 7.16 -29.62 -9.60
CA GLY A 14 6.40 -30.63 -8.84
C GLY A 14 7.29 -31.49 -7.95
N ARG A 15 8.39 -31.99 -8.51
CA ARG A 15 9.37 -32.82 -7.78
C ARG A 15 10.05 -32.03 -6.66
N ALA A 16 10.53 -30.82 -6.97
CA ALA A 16 11.23 -29.97 -6.02
C ALA A 16 10.32 -29.54 -4.86
N ALA A 17 9.10 -29.06 -5.16
CA ALA A 17 8.15 -28.61 -4.15
C ALA A 17 7.70 -29.76 -3.23
N ARG A 18 7.38 -30.94 -3.77
CA ARG A 18 7.01 -32.11 -2.96
C ARG A 18 8.18 -32.61 -2.11
N ALA A 19 9.41 -32.60 -2.65
CA ALA A 19 10.59 -32.98 -1.89
C ALA A 19 10.85 -32.00 -0.71
N ALA A 20 10.67 -30.70 -0.93
CA ALA A 20 10.78 -29.70 0.12
C ALA A 20 9.66 -29.84 1.18
N ALA A 21 8.43 -30.10 0.74
CA ALA A 21 7.26 -30.29 1.61
C ALA A 21 7.26 -31.63 2.37
N ALA A 22 8.17 -32.56 2.04
CA ALA A 22 8.25 -33.87 2.70
C ALA A 22 8.66 -33.78 4.17
N LYS A 23 9.24 -32.65 4.60
CA LYS A 23 9.63 -32.39 6.00
C LYS A 23 8.87 -31.16 6.51
N GLY A 24 8.00 -31.37 7.50
CA GLY A 24 7.25 -30.31 8.18
C GLY A 24 5.77 -30.23 7.77
N PRO A 25 5.06 -29.18 8.18
CA PRO A 25 3.66 -28.99 7.82
C PRO A 25 3.51 -28.75 6.32
N TYR A 26 2.56 -29.45 5.70
CA TYR A 26 2.32 -29.33 4.26
C TYR A 26 1.88 -27.90 3.90
N PRO A 27 2.55 -27.22 2.95
CA PRO A 27 2.25 -25.82 2.62
C PRO A 27 0.81 -25.62 2.17
N LEU A 28 0.20 -24.51 2.62
CA LEU A 28 -1.19 -24.18 2.32
C LEU A 28 -1.42 -24.05 0.80
N ALA A 29 -0.53 -23.33 0.11
CA ALA A 29 -0.62 -23.13 -1.34
C ALA A 29 -0.66 -24.46 -2.12
N MET A 30 0.16 -25.44 -1.72
CA MET A 30 0.16 -26.77 -2.33
C MET A 30 -1.14 -27.53 -2.02
N ARG A 31 -1.62 -27.47 -0.78
CA ARG A 31 -2.88 -28.10 -0.37
C ARG A 31 -4.07 -27.56 -1.17
N VAL A 32 -4.16 -26.23 -1.28
CA VAL A 32 -5.23 -25.57 -2.03
C VAL A 32 -5.26 -26.07 -3.47
N ARG A 33 -4.10 -26.18 -4.13
CA ARG A 33 -4.04 -26.72 -5.48
C ARG A 33 -4.45 -28.19 -5.53
N ASP A 34 -3.91 -29.04 -4.66
CA ASP A 34 -4.15 -30.49 -4.71
C ASP A 34 -5.61 -30.83 -4.40
N GLU A 35 -6.25 -30.10 -3.48
CA GLU A 35 -7.62 -30.38 -3.06
C GLU A 35 -8.67 -29.68 -3.92
N LEU A 36 -8.42 -28.44 -4.35
CA LEU A 36 -9.40 -27.61 -5.05
C LEU A 36 -9.17 -27.49 -6.56
N GLY A 37 -7.98 -27.82 -7.07
CA GLY A 37 -7.68 -27.79 -8.50
C GLY A 37 -7.80 -26.40 -9.12
N GLU A 38 -8.45 -26.30 -10.29
CA GLU A 38 -8.77 -25.04 -10.95
C GLU A 38 -9.92 -24.33 -10.22
N LEU A 39 -9.56 -23.52 -9.21
CA LEU A 39 -10.53 -22.80 -8.39
C LEU A 39 -11.12 -21.58 -9.13
N PHE A 40 -10.29 -20.92 -9.94
CA PHE A 40 -10.61 -19.66 -10.60
C PHE A 40 -10.34 -19.80 -12.10
N ALA A 41 -11.31 -20.33 -12.83
CA ALA A 41 -11.19 -20.43 -14.28
C ALA A 41 -11.21 -19.03 -14.91
N ASP A 42 -10.29 -18.75 -15.83
CA ASP A 42 -10.18 -17.43 -16.48
C ASP A 42 -11.46 -17.00 -17.21
N VAL A 43 -12.27 -17.97 -17.65
CA VAL A 43 -13.57 -17.72 -18.30
C VAL A 43 -14.51 -16.90 -17.43
N GLU A 44 -14.43 -17.06 -16.11
CA GLU A 44 -15.24 -16.33 -15.13
C GLU A 44 -14.86 -14.85 -15.03
N PHE A 45 -13.65 -14.49 -15.50
CA PHE A 45 -13.13 -13.12 -15.49
C PHE A 45 -12.98 -12.53 -16.91
N ALA A 46 -13.04 -13.37 -17.95
CA ALA A 46 -12.67 -12.99 -19.32
C ALA A 46 -13.56 -11.90 -19.94
N HIS A 47 -14.82 -11.81 -19.51
CA HIS A 47 -15.79 -10.82 -20.01
C HIS A 47 -15.40 -9.39 -19.63
N GLU A 48 -14.99 -9.17 -18.38
CA GLU A 48 -14.72 -7.83 -17.82
C GLU A 48 -13.26 -7.39 -18.04
N PHE A 49 -12.30 -8.32 -18.10
CA PHE A 49 -10.89 -7.97 -18.24
C PHE A 49 -10.44 -7.61 -19.68
N GLY A 50 -11.35 -7.65 -20.67
CA GLY A 50 -11.15 -7.13 -22.03
C GLY A 50 -10.08 -7.84 -22.86
N ALA A 51 -10.22 -7.88 -24.20
CA ALA A 51 -9.25 -8.52 -25.11
C ALA A 51 -8.05 -7.67 -25.51
N ARG A 52 -7.95 -6.42 -25.02
CA ARG A 52 -6.90 -5.48 -25.42
C ARG A 52 -6.02 -5.13 -24.23
N GLY A 53 -4.81 -5.67 -24.25
CA GLY A 53 -3.73 -5.45 -23.29
C GLY A 53 -2.59 -6.41 -23.57
N ARG A 54 -1.37 -6.04 -23.18
CA ARG A 54 -0.19 -6.92 -23.20
C ARG A 54 -0.54 -8.24 -22.50
N GLN A 55 -0.03 -9.39 -22.95
CA GLN A 55 -0.29 -10.69 -22.32
C GLN A 55 0.03 -10.60 -20.82
N GLY A 56 -1.01 -10.40 -20.01
CA GLY A 56 -0.91 -10.28 -18.56
C GLY A 56 -1.08 -11.64 -17.90
N TRP A 57 -0.76 -11.70 -16.62
CA TRP A 57 -1.04 -12.86 -15.78
C TRP A 57 -2.53 -13.23 -15.81
N SER A 58 -2.83 -14.53 -15.70
CA SER A 58 -4.20 -15.03 -15.62
C SER A 58 -4.94 -14.39 -14.43
N PRO A 59 -6.14 -13.78 -14.63
CA PRO A 59 -7.00 -13.32 -13.56
C PRO A 59 -7.28 -14.42 -12.53
N GLY A 60 -7.41 -15.67 -12.99
CA GLY A 60 -7.56 -16.82 -12.11
C GLY A 60 -6.36 -17.06 -11.19
N GLN A 61 -5.15 -17.00 -11.75
CA GLN A 61 -3.92 -17.08 -10.96
C GLN A 61 -3.80 -15.91 -9.97
N LEU A 62 -4.12 -14.69 -10.39
CA LEU A 62 -4.10 -13.50 -9.52
C LEU A 62 -5.15 -13.57 -8.41
N ALA A 63 -6.34 -14.15 -8.68
CA ALA A 63 -7.36 -14.42 -7.68
C ALA A 63 -6.85 -15.42 -6.63
N LEU A 64 -6.20 -16.52 -7.05
CA LEU A 64 -5.60 -17.47 -6.13
C LEU A 64 -4.50 -16.83 -5.27
N VAL A 65 -3.62 -16.02 -5.88
CA VAL A 65 -2.61 -15.29 -5.12
C VAL A 65 -3.25 -14.35 -4.11
N THR A 66 -4.34 -13.66 -4.46
CA THR A 66 -5.04 -12.77 -3.53
C THR A 66 -5.64 -13.53 -2.34
N VAL A 67 -6.18 -14.74 -2.55
CA VAL A 67 -6.67 -15.60 -1.47
C VAL A 67 -5.53 -16.08 -0.56
N LEU A 68 -4.44 -16.56 -1.15
CA LEU A 68 -3.26 -17.01 -0.39
C LEU A 68 -2.59 -15.84 0.35
N GLN A 69 -2.57 -14.66 -0.27
CA GLN A 69 -2.09 -13.42 0.34
C GLN A 69 -2.89 -13.09 1.60
N PHE A 70 -4.22 -13.17 1.54
CA PHE A 70 -5.06 -12.95 2.72
C PHE A 70 -4.86 -14.05 3.77
N ALA A 71 -4.84 -15.31 3.37
CA ALA A 71 -4.72 -16.45 4.29
C ALA A 71 -3.36 -16.50 5.02
N GLU A 72 -2.28 -16.16 4.32
CA GLU A 72 -0.92 -16.10 4.88
C GLU A 72 -0.55 -14.70 5.40
N ASN A 73 -1.49 -13.74 5.38
CA ASN A 73 -1.30 -12.38 5.86
C ASN A 73 -0.10 -11.66 5.22
N LEU A 74 -0.02 -11.73 3.90
CA LEU A 74 1.06 -11.17 3.09
C LEU A 74 0.70 -9.79 2.53
N THR A 75 1.70 -8.92 2.41
CA THR A 75 1.58 -7.68 1.61
C THR A 75 1.67 -7.98 0.12
N ASP A 76 1.34 -7.02 -0.75
CA ASP A 76 1.47 -7.22 -2.21
C ASP A 76 2.92 -7.57 -2.60
N ARG A 77 3.92 -6.94 -1.96
CA ARG A 77 5.33 -7.23 -2.19
C ARG A 77 5.74 -8.59 -1.63
N ALA A 78 5.28 -8.95 -0.44
CA ALA A 78 5.55 -10.27 0.14
C ALA A 78 4.92 -11.38 -0.69
N ALA A 79 3.70 -11.19 -1.20
CA ALA A 79 3.05 -12.13 -2.10
C ALA A 79 3.81 -12.27 -3.43
N ALA A 80 4.21 -11.15 -4.05
CA ALA A 80 5.03 -11.17 -5.27
C ALA A 80 6.40 -11.86 -5.03
N HIS A 81 7.03 -11.62 -3.88
CA HIS A 81 8.26 -12.30 -3.48
C HIS A 81 8.05 -13.81 -3.31
N ARG A 82 6.93 -14.23 -2.69
CA ARG A 82 6.56 -15.65 -2.54
C ARG A 82 6.27 -16.30 -3.89
N VAL A 83 5.67 -15.60 -4.84
CA VAL A 83 5.51 -16.10 -6.23
C VAL A 83 6.87 -16.28 -6.91
N ARG A 84 7.80 -15.36 -6.72
CA ARG A 84 9.14 -15.41 -7.34
C ARG A 84 10.03 -16.50 -6.76
N PHE A 85 10.03 -16.69 -5.43
CA PHE A 85 11.01 -17.56 -4.76
C PHE A 85 10.39 -18.76 -4.02
N GLY A 86 9.09 -18.73 -3.73
CA GLY A 86 8.39 -19.80 -3.02
C GLY A 86 8.03 -20.95 -3.93
N MET A 87 8.66 -22.12 -3.71
CA MET A 87 8.35 -23.35 -4.44
C MET A 87 6.89 -23.78 -4.29
N ASP A 88 6.27 -23.48 -3.15
CA ASP A 88 4.87 -23.77 -2.87
C ASP A 88 3.90 -22.89 -3.67
N PHE A 89 4.20 -21.60 -3.85
CA PHE A 89 3.43 -20.71 -4.72
C PHE A 89 3.63 -21.05 -6.20
N LYS A 90 4.87 -21.33 -6.63
CA LYS A 90 5.14 -21.81 -8.00
C LYS A 90 4.42 -23.13 -8.29
N TYR A 91 4.41 -24.05 -7.33
CA TYR A 91 3.62 -25.26 -7.41
C TYR A 91 2.12 -24.96 -7.52
N ALA A 92 1.58 -24.09 -6.66
CA ALA A 92 0.16 -23.74 -6.66
C ALA A 92 -0.31 -23.12 -7.98
N LEU A 93 0.54 -22.27 -8.57
CA LEU A 93 0.25 -21.51 -9.79
C LEU A 93 0.66 -22.21 -11.08
N GLY A 94 1.44 -23.29 -11.01
CA GLY A 94 1.86 -24.07 -12.18
C GLY A 94 2.99 -23.40 -12.95
N LEU A 95 3.89 -22.75 -12.23
CA LEU A 95 5.01 -21.98 -12.78
C LEU A 95 6.29 -22.81 -12.80
N ASP A 96 7.17 -22.48 -13.72
CA ASP A 96 8.54 -23.00 -13.71
C ASP A 96 9.36 -22.39 -12.56
N LEU A 97 10.41 -23.11 -12.15
CA LEU A 97 11.29 -22.68 -11.06
C LEU A 97 12.04 -21.38 -11.38
N ASP A 98 12.34 -21.13 -12.66
CA ASP A 98 13.00 -19.94 -13.19
C ASP A 98 12.04 -18.81 -13.59
N ASP A 99 10.73 -19.01 -13.45
CA ASP A 99 9.73 -17.97 -13.74
C ASP A 99 9.99 -16.71 -12.86
N PRO A 100 10.09 -15.51 -13.46
CA PRO A 100 10.46 -14.29 -12.74
C PRO A 100 9.34 -13.71 -11.84
N GLY A 101 8.12 -14.25 -11.94
CA GLY A 101 6.94 -13.74 -11.26
C GLY A 101 6.42 -12.44 -11.87
N PHE A 102 5.66 -11.69 -11.07
CA PHE A 102 5.13 -10.38 -11.45
C PHE A 102 5.61 -9.27 -10.50
N ASP A 103 5.39 -8.01 -10.90
CA ASP A 103 5.58 -6.85 -10.03
C ASP A 103 4.38 -6.66 -9.10
N ALA A 104 4.63 -6.30 -7.83
CA ALA A 104 3.60 -6.17 -6.80
C ALA A 104 2.42 -5.26 -7.19
N SER A 105 2.64 -4.26 -8.06
CA SER A 105 1.59 -3.37 -8.58
C SER A 105 0.47 -4.11 -9.30
N VAL A 106 0.75 -5.27 -9.91
CA VAL A 106 -0.23 -6.10 -10.62
C VAL A 106 -1.38 -6.54 -9.70
N LEU A 107 -1.10 -6.86 -8.44
CA LEU A 107 -2.14 -7.25 -7.47
C LEU A 107 -3.04 -6.07 -7.07
N SER A 108 -2.47 -4.88 -6.93
CA SER A 108 -3.23 -3.66 -6.63
C SER A 108 -4.14 -3.26 -7.80
N GLU A 109 -3.61 -3.34 -9.03
CA GLU A 109 -4.39 -3.08 -10.24
C GLU A 109 -5.51 -4.11 -10.43
N PHE A 110 -5.19 -5.40 -10.26
CA PHE A 110 -6.16 -6.49 -10.33
C PHE A 110 -7.32 -6.28 -9.36
N ARG A 111 -7.03 -6.00 -8.08
CA ARG A 111 -8.07 -5.73 -7.07
C ARG A 111 -8.87 -4.46 -7.35
N THR A 112 -8.25 -3.44 -7.94
CA THR A 112 -8.97 -2.22 -8.37
C THR A 112 -9.97 -2.55 -9.47
N ARG A 113 -9.58 -3.38 -10.43
CA ARG A 113 -10.47 -3.85 -11.50
C ARG A 113 -11.58 -4.74 -10.96
N LEU A 114 -11.30 -5.67 -10.05
CA LEU A 114 -12.33 -6.52 -9.44
C LEU A 114 -13.48 -5.67 -8.86
N VAL A 115 -13.14 -4.67 -8.03
CA VAL A 115 -14.11 -3.77 -7.41
C VAL A 115 -14.84 -2.90 -8.44
N ALA A 116 -14.13 -2.40 -9.45
CA ALA A 116 -14.77 -1.60 -10.51
C ALA A 116 -15.82 -2.39 -11.31
N HIS A 117 -15.65 -3.71 -11.39
CA HIS A 117 -16.53 -4.61 -12.15
C HIS A 117 -17.45 -5.45 -11.25
N ASN A 118 -17.51 -5.20 -9.93
CA ASN A 118 -18.28 -5.97 -8.94
C ASN A 118 -18.02 -7.49 -8.99
N LEU A 119 -16.78 -7.90 -9.30
CA LEU A 119 -16.39 -9.32 -9.46
C LEU A 119 -15.88 -9.96 -8.16
N GLU A 120 -15.77 -9.19 -7.08
CA GLU A 120 -15.28 -9.66 -5.78
C GLU A 120 -16.19 -10.72 -5.16
N GLU A 121 -17.51 -10.59 -5.30
CA GLU A 121 -18.48 -11.61 -4.86
C GLU A 121 -18.33 -12.90 -5.66
N ARG A 122 -18.11 -12.78 -6.98
CA ARG A 122 -17.96 -13.95 -7.87
C ARG A 122 -16.75 -14.79 -7.50
N ALA A 123 -15.61 -14.17 -7.22
CA ALA A 123 -14.42 -14.90 -6.78
C ALA A 123 -14.68 -15.63 -5.45
N LEU A 124 -15.33 -14.96 -4.49
CA LEU A 124 -15.64 -15.61 -3.22
C LEU A 124 -16.65 -16.75 -3.38
N ASP A 125 -17.67 -16.59 -4.22
CA ASP A 125 -18.68 -17.62 -4.49
C ASP A 125 -18.06 -18.88 -5.09
N LEU A 126 -17.10 -18.72 -6.00
CA LEU A 126 -16.35 -19.85 -6.57
C LEU A 126 -15.56 -20.59 -5.48
N LEU A 127 -14.87 -19.85 -4.60
CA LEU A 127 -14.17 -20.44 -3.46
C LEU A 127 -15.13 -21.19 -2.52
N LEU A 128 -16.25 -20.56 -2.16
CA LEU A 128 -17.26 -21.16 -1.27
C LEU A 128 -17.92 -22.39 -1.91
N ALA A 129 -18.20 -22.36 -3.21
CA ALA A 129 -18.74 -23.50 -3.94
C ALA A 129 -17.77 -24.69 -3.93
N ALA A 130 -16.47 -24.44 -4.17
CA ALA A 130 -15.43 -25.47 -4.10
C ALA A 130 -15.26 -26.03 -2.67
N LEU A 131 -15.29 -25.18 -1.65
CA LEU A 131 -15.19 -25.63 -0.26
C LEU A 131 -16.42 -26.43 0.18
N LYS A 132 -17.63 -26.05 -0.28
CA LYS A 132 -18.86 -26.80 -0.04
C LYS A 132 -18.85 -28.17 -0.73
N SER A 133 -18.41 -28.23 -2.00
CA SER A 133 -18.36 -29.50 -2.75
C SER A 133 -17.38 -30.51 -2.13
N LYS A 134 -16.36 -30.00 -1.44
CA LYS A 134 -15.38 -30.81 -0.68
C LYS A 134 -15.80 -31.08 0.77
N GLY A 135 -16.97 -30.62 1.20
CA GLY A 135 -17.49 -30.84 2.56
C GLY A 135 -16.71 -30.10 3.66
N LEU A 136 -15.81 -29.17 3.29
CA LEU A 136 -14.99 -28.40 4.22
C LEU A 136 -15.79 -27.29 4.93
N VAL A 137 -16.94 -26.91 4.38
CA VAL A 137 -17.86 -25.93 4.95
C VAL A 137 -19.26 -26.53 5.04
N LYS A 138 -19.85 -26.52 6.24
CA LYS A 138 -21.23 -26.98 6.46
C LYS A 138 -22.23 -26.01 5.83
N ALA A 139 -23.23 -26.54 5.13
CA ALA A 139 -24.38 -25.75 4.70
C ALA A 139 -25.15 -25.25 5.94
N GLY A 140 -25.22 -23.94 6.15
CA GLY A 140 -26.05 -23.33 7.21
C GLY A 140 -25.38 -22.31 8.12
N GLY A 141 -24.07 -22.04 7.99
CA GLY A 141 -23.43 -20.93 8.70
C GLY A 141 -23.65 -19.61 7.97
N HIS A 142 -24.40 -18.68 8.55
CA HIS A 142 -24.48 -17.29 8.07
C HIS A 142 -23.20 -16.52 8.44
N GLN A 143 -22.04 -17.04 8.02
CA GLN A 143 -20.79 -16.31 8.14
C GLN A 143 -20.69 -15.39 6.93
N ARG A 144 -20.96 -14.10 7.15
CA ARG A 144 -20.66 -13.04 6.19
C ARG A 144 -19.15 -12.98 5.98
N THR A 145 -18.64 -13.86 5.15
CA THR A 145 -17.35 -13.66 4.51
C THR A 145 -17.66 -12.65 3.41
N ASP A 146 -17.52 -11.36 3.72
CA ASP A 146 -17.68 -10.33 2.70
C ASP A 146 -16.33 -10.23 1.97
N SER A 147 -16.32 -10.34 0.65
CA SER A 147 -15.10 -10.14 -0.16
C SER A 147 -14.48 -8.75 0.10
N THR A 148 -15.31 -7.79 0.51
CA THR A 148 -14.90 -6.48 1.04
C THR A 148 -13.95 -6.61 2.24
N ARG A 149 -14.18 -7.56 3.15
CA ARG A 149 -13.31 -7.77 4.33
C ARG A 149 -11.93 -8.28 3.93
N VAL A 150 -11.85 -9.17 2.94
CA VAL A 150 -10.58 -9.69 2.41
C VAL A 150 -9.79 -8.56 1.77
N LEU A 151 -10.44 -7.80 0.90
CA LEU A 151 -9.82 -6.68 0.20
C LEU A 151 -9.41 -5.55 1.17
N ALA A 152 -10.24 -5.25 2.18
CA ALA A 152 -9.94 -4.27 3.22
C ALA A 152 -8.71 -4.69 4.05
N ALA A 153 -8.64 -5.94 4.49
CA ALA A 153 -7.51 -6.44 5.26
C ALA A 153 -6.19 -6.37 4.47
N VAL A 154 -6.20 -6.74 3.19
CA VAL A 154 -5.03 -6.61 2.31
C VAL A 154 -4.66 -5.13 2.09
N ARG A 155 -5.64 -4.25 1.88
CA ARG A 155 -5.41 -2.81 1.77
C ARG A 155 -4.78 -2.22 3.03
N ASP A 156 -5.25 -2.63 4.21
CA ASP A 156 -4.72 -2.15 5.49
C ASP A 156 -3.27 -2.55 5.71
N LEU A 157 -2.92 -3.79 5.35
CA LEU A 157 -1.56 -4.32 5.35
C LEU A 157 -0.65 -3.52 4.42
N ASN A 158 -1.06 -3.33 3.16
CA ASN A 158 -0.24 -2.61 2.18
C ASN A 158 -0.06 -1.14 2.54
N ARG A 159 -1.05 -0.50 3.16
CA ARG A 159 -0.93 0.87 3.64
C ARG A 159 0.05 0.97 4.82
N LEU A 160 0.08 -0.03 5.70
CA LEU A 160 1.05 -0.09 6.81
C LEU A 160 2.47 -0.30 6.27
N GLU A 161 2.62 -1.20 5.31
CA GLU A 161 3.86 -1.44 4.58
C GLU A 161 4.37 -0.16 3.89
N LEU A 162 3.48 0.53 3.18
CA LEU A 162 3.79 1.79 2.51
C LEU A 162 4.29 2.85 3.50
N ALA A 163 3.62 3.02 4.63
CA ALA A 163 4.02 4.00 5.64
C ALA A 163 5.43 3.68 6.19
N GLY A 164 5.67 2.43 6.59
CA GLY A 164 6.98 2.00 7.08
C GLY A 164 8.09 2.18 6.04
N GLU A 165 7.84 1.78 4.80
CA GLU A 165 8.86 1.82 3.73
C GLU A 165 9.19 3.25 3.34
N THR A 166 8.17 4.11 3.31
CA THR A 166 8.35 5.53 3.00
C THR A 166 9.22 6.21 4.05
N LEU A 167 8.97 5.94 5.33
CA LEU A 167 9.77 6.51 6.41
C LEU A 167 11.20 5.97 6.38
N ARG A 168 11.38 4.66 6.16
CA ARG A 168 12.70 4.05 5.97
C ARG A 168 13.46 4.67 4.81
N ALA A 169 12.83 4.83 3.64
CA ALA A 169 13.46 5.42 2.47
C ALA A 169 13.87 6.89 2.70
N ALA A 170 13.04 7.66 3.43
CA ALA A 170 13.40 9.02 3.83
C ALA A 170 14.59 9.04 4.80
N LEU A 171 14.61 8.13 5.78
CA LEU A 171 15.72 8.00 6.73
C LEU A 171 17.03 7.61 6.04
N GLU A 172 17.00 6.68 5.07
CA GLU A 172 18.18 6.32 4.29
C GLU A 172 18.71 7.50 3.48
N ALA A 173 17.82 8.23 2.80
CA ALA A 173 18.21 9.41 2.03
C ALA A 173 18.83 10.49 2.93
N LEU A 174 18.25 10.73 4.11
CA LEU A 174 18.76 11.68 5.09
C LEU A 174 20.08 11.21 5.72
N ALA A 175 20.24 9.92 5.99
CA ALA A 175 21.49 9.36 6.50
C ALA A 175 22.63 9.51 5.49
N CYS A 176 22.34 9.39 4.19
CA CYS A 176 23.32 9.66 3.14
C CYS A 176 23.63 11.16 2.97
N ALA A 177 22.62 12.02 3.06
CA ALA A 177 22.77 13.44 2.73
C ALA A 177 23.23 14.32 3.91
N ALA A 178 22.71 14.07 5.12
CA ALA A 178 23.02 14.83 6.33
C ALA A 178 23.02 13.92 7.58
N PRO A 179 24.00 13.02 7.73
CA PRO A 179 24.06 12.11 8.87
C PRO A 179 24.16 12.84 10.22
N GLY A 180 24.91 13.94 10.30
CA GLY A 180 25.05 14.72 11.53
C GLY A 180 23.73 15.31 12.03
N TRP A 181 22.99 15.95 11.11
CA TRP A 181 21.66 16.49 11.42
C TRP A 181 20.68 15.40 11.83
N LEU A 182 20.70 14.25 11.14
CA LEU A 182 19.81 13.14 11.46
C LEU A 182 20.04 12.60 12.87
N CYS A 183 21.31 12.54 13.33
CA CYS A 183 21.66 12.11 14.67
C CYS A 183 21.15 13.04 15.79
N GLU A 184 20.97 14.33 15.48
CA GLU A 184 20.48 15.33 16.46
C GLU A 184 18.95 15.30 16.57
N VAL A 185 18.27 14.99 15.48
CA VAL A 185 16.82 15.10 15.35
C VAL A 185 16.08 13.80 15.70
N VAL A 186 16.70 12.65 15.42
CA VAL A 186 16.04 11.35 15.53
C VAL A 186 16.59 10.54 16.70
N PRO A 187 15.72 9.89 17.50
CA PRO A 187 16.16 8.94 18.52
C PRO A 187 16.66 7.64 17.85
N ILE A 188 17.96 7.65 17.47
CA ILE A 188 18.60 6.61 16.65
C ILE A 188 18.36 5.18 17.16
N PRO A 189 18.47 4.86 18.47
CA PRO A 189 18.31 3.47 18.93
C PRO A 189 16.91 2.91 18.63
N GLN A 190 15.86 3.66 18.96
CA GLN A 190 14.47 3.26 18.78
C GLN A 190 14.09 3.18 17.30
N TRP A 191 14.59 4.11 16.49
CA TRP A 191 14.28 4.15 15.05
C TRP A 191 15.10 3.14 14.25
N THR A 192 16.32 2.82 14.68
CA THR A 192 17.12 1.73 14.06
C THR A 192 16.48 0.37 14.29
N GLU A 193 15.95 0.11 15.49
CA GLU A 193 15.20 -1.13 15.76
C GLU A 193 13.92 -1.22 14.90
N ARG A 194 13.21 -0.10 14.75
CA ARG A 194 11.92 -0.04 14.04
C ARG A 194 12.03 0.03 12.52
N TYR A 195 13.10 0.59 11.96
CA TYR A 195 13.24 0.84 10.52
C TYR A 195 14.50 0.22 9.90
N GLY A 196 15.39 -0.38 10.71
CA GLY A 196 16.62 -1.01 10.24
C GLY A 196 16.41 -2.26 9.37
N PRO A 197 15.51 -3.19 9.74
CA PRO A 197 15.18 -4.32 8.88
C PRO A 197 14.45 -3.88 7.60
N ARG A 198 14.78 -4.46 6.44
CA ARG A 198 14.03 -4.21 5.21
C ARG A 198 12.63 -4.82 5.28
N ILE A 199 11.65 -4.12 4.74
CA ILE A 199 10.25 -4.50 4.80
C ILE A 199 9.92 -5.76 3.98
N ASP A 200 10.68 -6.03 2.91
CA ASP A 200 10.58 -7.27 2.13
C ASP A 200 10.94 -8.53 2.94
N SER A 201 11.77 -8.38 3.97
CA SER A 201 12.12 -9.41 4.95
C SER A 201 11.32 -9.32 6.27
N TRP A 202 10.49 -8.29 6.42
CA TRP A 202 9.75 -7.99 7.64
C TRP A 202 8.41 -8.73 7.66
N GLN A 203 8.15 -9.51 8.70
CA GLN A 203 6.82 -10.08 8.96
C GLN A 203 5.97 -9.09 9.74
N LEU A 204 4.94 -8.53 9.10
CA LEU A 204 3.99 -7.65 9.78
C LEU A 204 3.34 -8.40 10.95
N PRO A 205 3.07 -7.74 12.09
CA PRO A 205 2.43 -8.39 13.23
C PRO A 205 1.12 -9.07 12.82
N SER A 206 0.89 -10.29 13.30
CA SER A 206 -0.35 -11.03 13.01
C SER A 206 -1.58 -10.46 13.71
N SER A 207 -1.41 -9.72 14.82
CA SER A 207 -2.53 -9.16 15.58
C SER A 207 -2.91 -7.75 15.13
N GLN A 208 -4.22 -7.48 15.05
CA GLN A 208 -4.75 -6.16 14.68
C GLN A 208 -4.29 -5.07 15.66
N ALA A 209 -4.29 -5.35 16.97
CA ALA A 209 -3.88 -4.39 17.99
C ALA A 209 -2.43 -3.92 17.77
N LYS A 210 -1.49 -4.85 17.50
CA LYS A 210 -0.09 -4.50 17.22
C LYS A 210 0.07 -3.74 15.92
N ARG A 211 -0.77 -4.01 14.90
CA ARG A 211 -0.78 -3.21 13.66
C ARG A 211 -1.27 -1.79 13.89
N THR A 212 -2.31 -1.60 14.71
CA THR A 212 -2.81 -0.27 15.06
C THR A 212 -1.77 0.53 15.83
N GLU A 213 -1.12 -0.10 16.82
CA GLU A 213 -0.01 0.49 17.57
C GLU A 213 1.16 0.89 16.66
N MET A 214 1.58 -0.02 15.77
CA MET A 214 2.63 0.24 14.79
C MET A 214 2.24 1.36 13.81
N ALA A 215 1.00 1.39 13.34
CA ALA A 215 0.52 2.43 12.44
C ALA A 215 0.54 3.81 13.10
N LEU A 216 0.20 3.89 14.39
CA LEU A 216 0.26 5.13 15.17
C LEU A 216 1.72 5.58 15.36
N ALA A 217 2.60 4.65 15.74
CA ALA A 217 4.02 4.93 15.89
C ALA A 217 4.64 5.47 14.60
N TYR A 218 4.33 4.84 13.45
CA TYR A 218 4.76 5.34 12.15
C TYR A 218 4.23 6.76 11.91
N GLY A 219 2.93 6.98 12.07
CA GLY A 219 2.33 8.30 11.87
C GLY A 219 3.02 9.39 12.69
N GLN A 220 3.25 9.14 13.98
CA GLN A 220 3.95 10.06 14.90
C GLN A 220 5.40 10.31 14.47
N ASP A 221 6.16 9.27 14.16
CA ASP A 221 7.55 9.38 13.74
C ASP A 221 7.70 10.18 12.45
N GLY A 222 6.85 9.94 11.45
CA GLY A 222 6.93 10.69 10.20
C GLY A 222 6.50 12.14 10.34
N PHE A 223 5.55 12.47 11.22
CA PHE A 223 5.25 13.88 11.54
C PHE A 223 6.43 14.54 12.26
N ALA A 224 7.05 13.85 13.23
CA ALA A 224 8.23 14.36 13.92
C ALA A 224 9.39 14.63 12.94
N LEU A 225 9.65 13.71 12.00
CA LEU A 225 10.68 13.88 10.97
C LEU A 225 10.38 15.05 10.04
N LEU A 226 9.13 15.20 9.61
CA LEU A 226 8.71 16.31 8.75
C LEU A 226 8.76 17.65 9.49
N GLU A 227 8.36 17.70 10.75
CA GLU A 227 8.46 18.91 11.58
C GLU A 227 9.89 19.36 11.71
N ALA A 228 10.82 18.44 11.99
CA ALA A 228 12.23 18.78 12.06
C ALA A 228 12.82 19.18 10.71
N ALA A 229 12.48 18.49 9.61
CA ALA A 229 12.98 18.83 8.28
C ALA A 229 12.46 20.18 7.75
N TYR A 230 11.33 20.66 8.27
CA TYR A 230 10.72 21.95 7.90
C TYR A 230 10.91 23.04 8.97
N ALA A 231 11.63 22.76 10.05
CA ALA A 231 11.96 23.72 11.09
C ALA A 231 12.80 24.87 10.51
N ALA A 232 12.70 26.06 11.12
CA ALA A 232 13.34 27.28 10.61
C ALA A 232 14.88 27.22 10.65
N ASP A 233 15.42 26.42 11.56
CA ASP A 233 16.85 26.15 11.77
C ASP A 233 17.37 24.96 10.95
N ALA A 234 16.49 24.18 10.31
CA ALA A 234 16.89 23.07 9.46
C ALA A 234 17.42 23.55 8.11
N PRO A 235 18.47 22.91 7.56
CA PRO A 235 18.95 23.22 6.21
C PRO A 235 17.83 23.08 5.17
N VAL A 236 17.55 24.16 4.44
CA VAL A 236 16.42 24.27 3.49
C VAL A 236 16.43 23.16 2.43
N TRP A 237 17.59 22.69 2.01
CA TRP A 237 17.71 21.64 1.00
C TRP A 237 17.22 20.27 1.50
N LEU A 238 17.12 20.03 2.81
CA LEU A 238 16.62 18.76 3.38
C LEU A 238 15.18 18.50 2.98
N ARG A 239 14.32 19.52 3.08
CA ARG A 239 12.93 19.41 2.63
C ARG A 239 12.83 19.24 1.12
N GLU A 240 13.83 19.63 0.34
CA GLU A 240 13.83 19.47 -1.13
C GLU A 240 14.24 18.06 -1.57
N LEU A 241 14.75 17.22 -0.66
CA LEU A 241 15.07 15.84 -0.98
C LEU A 241 13.83 15.10 -1.50
N PRO A 242 13.93 14.39 -2.64
CA PRO A 242 12.80 13.66 -3.21
C PRO A 242 12.13 12.70 -2.21
N ALA A 243 12.91 11.99 -1.41
CA ALA A 243 12.39 11.07 -0.40
C ALA A 243 11.60 11.78 0.71
N VAL A 244 11.99 13.01 1.09
CA VAL A 244 11.27 13.82 2.09
C VAL A 244 9.97 14.39 1.50
N GLN A 245 9.97 14.74 0.21
CA GLN A 245 8.74 15.14 -0.49
C GLN A 245 7.76 13.97 -0.65
N ILE A 246 8.25 12.79 -0.99
CA ILE A 246 7.44 11.56 -1.05
C ILE A 246 6.88 11.24 0.34
N LEU A 247 7.69 11.33 1.40
CA LEU A 247 7.24 11.19 2.78
C LEU A 247 6.08 12.13 3.10
N ARG A 248 6.24 13.42 2.80
CA ARG A 248 5.21 14.43 3.01
C ARG A 248 3.91 14.07 2.26
N MET A 249 4.00 13.67 1.00
CA MET A 249 2.85 13.28 0.20
C MET A 249 2.13 12.06 0.79
N VAL A 250 2.85 10.98 1.09
CA VAL A 250 2.29 9.77 1.71
C VAL A 250 1.62 10.09 3.05
N TRP A 251 2.22 10.97 3.86
CA TRP A 251 1.66 11.36 5.16
C TRP A 251 0.36 12.14 5.01
N VAL A 252 0.30 13.13 4.13
CA VAL A 252 -0.95 13.88 3.86
C VAL A 252 -2.05 12.95 3.37
N GLN A 253 -1.70 11.92 2.57
CA GLN A 253 -2.65 10.97 2.03
C GLN A 253 -3.14 9.93 3.04
N ASN A 254 -2.35 9.56 4.04
CA ASN A 254 -2.64 8.44 4.94
C ASN A 254 -2.93 8.84 6.39
N TYR A 255 -2.55 10.04 6.81
CA TYR A 255 -2.66 10.49 8.19
C TYR A 255 -3.28 11.90 8.27
N THR A 256 -3.88 12.18 9.41
CA THR A 256 -4.34 13.51 9.84
C THR A 256 -3.68 13.83 11.18
N ARG A 257 -3.37 15.10 11.37
CA ARG A 257 -2.90 15.63 12.64
C ARG A 257 -3.88 16.70 13.09
N THR A 258 -4.53 16.49 14.22
CA THR A 258 -5.41 17.46 14.86
C THR A 258 -4.71 17.99 16.10
N VAL A 259 -4.89 19.28 16.39
CA VAL A 259 -4.41 19.86 17.65
C VAL A 259 -5.58 19.83 18.61
N THR A 260 -5.50 18.97 19.63
CA THR A 260 -6.48 18.91 20.71
C THR A 260 -5.95 19.63 21.95
N GLU A 261 -6.78 19.78 22.97
CA GLU A 261 -6.39 20.41 24.24
C GLU A 261 -5.25 19.67 24.95
N THR A 262 -5.04 18.38 24.65
CA THR A 262 -3.98 17.54 25.22
C THR A 262 -2.72 17.47 24.35
N GLY A 263 -2.70 18.16 23.20
CA GLY A 263 -1.56 18.22 22.28
C GLY A 263 -1.89 17.75 20.86
N PRO A 264 -0.88 17.58 20.00
CA PRO A 264 -1.09 17.07 18.65
C PRO A 264 -1.46 15.59 18.67
N GLU A 265 -2.64 15.26 18.15
CA GLU A 265 -3.12 13.90 17.98
C GLU A 265 -2.93 13.47 16.53
N VAL A 266 -2.29 12.31 16.33
CA VAL A 266 -2.09 11.71 15.01
C VAL A 266 -3.09 10.60 14.82
N GLN A 267 -3.90 10.71 13.78
CA GLN A 267 -4.88 9.69 13.41
C GLN A 267 -4.59 9.21 11.99
N ARG A 268 -4.76 7.92 11.77
CA ARG A 268 -4.69 7.36 10.42
C ARG A 268 -6.03 7.62 9.74
N ARG A 269 -6.00 8.04 8.48
CA ARG A 269 -7.21 8.26 7.68
C ARG A 269 -7.96 6.95 7.47
N GLU A 270 -9.28 7.01 7.56
CA GLU A 270 -10.15 5.92 7.16
C GLU A 270 -10.19 5.77 5.64
N SER A 271 -10.66 4.62 5.15
CA SER A 271 -10.67 4.32 3.71
C SER A 271 -11.48 5.34 2.90
N GLU A 272 -12.49 5.95 3.51
CA GLU A 272 -13.38 6.97 2.91
C GLU A 272 -12.71 8.34 2.81
N ASP A 273 -11.72 8.62 3.67
CA ASP A 273 -10.99 9.89 3.73
C ASP A 273 -9.69 9.88 2.90
N LEU A 274 -9.45 8.80 2.16
CA LEU A 274 -8.30 8.66 1.28
C LEU A 274 -8.53 9.42 -0.05
N PRO A 275 -7.48 10.00 -0.64
CA PRO A 275 -7.59 10.62 -1.94
C PRO A 275 -7.94 9.57 -3.02
N PRO A 276 -8.54 10.01 -4.15
CA PRO A 276 -8.83 9.13 -5.29
C PRO A 276 -7.60 8.31 -5.71
N SER A 277 -7.82 7.06 -6.12
CA SER A 277 -6.75 6.09 -6.44
C SER A 277 -5.65 6.64 -7.35
N ARG A 278 -6.04 7.40 -8.38
CA ARG A 278 -5.13 8.06 -9.33
C ARG A 278 -4.14 9.07 -8.73
N LEU A 279 -4.39 9.53 -7.51
CA LEU A 279 -3.55 10.49 -6.79
C LEU A 279 -2.69 9.82 -5.71
N ARG A 280 -2.94 8.54 -5.43
CA ARG A 280 -2.29 7.83 -4.34
C ARG A 280 -0.91 7.36 -4.77
N LEU A 281 0.08 7.66 -3.95
CA LEU A 281 1.38 7.02 -4.08
C LEU A 281 1.27 5.59 -3.58
N THR A 282 1.63 4.64 -4.42
CA THR A 282 1.65 3.21 -4.09
C THR A 282 3.05 2.67 -3.83
N SER A 283 4.08 3.48 -4.10
CA SER A 283 5.48 3.14 -3.86
C SER A 283 6.26 4.37 -3.39
N PRO A 284 7.14 4.23 -2.39
CA PRO A 284 8.02 5.31 -1.95
C PRO A 284 9.18 5.61 -2.91
N TYR A 285 9.34 4.79 -3.96
CA TYR A 285 10.35 4.96 -5.00
C TYR A 285 9.77 5.53 -6.30
N ASP A 286 8.48 5.91 -6.30
CA ASP A 286 7.82 6.50 -7.45
C ASP A 286 8.18 7.99 -7.58
N LEU A 287 9.37 8.25 -8.12
CA LEU A 287 9.87 9.61 -8.39
C LEU A 287 9.10 10.28 -9.55
N ASP A 288 8.39 9.51 -10.39
CA ASP A 288 7.58 10.07 -11.47
C ASP A 288 6.37 10.82 -10.93
N ALA A 289 5.92 10.50 -9.72
CA ALA A 289 4.88 11.26 -9.03
C ALA A 289 5.32 12.67 -8.57
N LEU A 290 6.62 12.96 -8.56
CA LEU A 290 7.17 14.30 -8.34
C LEU A 290 7.27 15.12 -9.62
N ARG A 291 7.03 14.51 -10.80
CA ARG A 291 6.97 15.25 -12.06
C ARG A 291 5.63 15.96 -12.15
N PRO A 292 5.58 17.27 -12.49
CA PRO A 292 4.32 17.94 -12.76
C PRO A 292 3.68 17.29 -14.00
N GLN A 293 2.71 16.41 -13.78
CA GLN A 293 1.77 16.03 -14.83
C GLN A 293 1.05 17.31 -15.24
N THR A 294 1.16 17.64 -16.52
CA THR A 294 0.71 18.89 -17.14
C THR A 294 -0.68 19.31 -16.62
N GLY A 295 -0.70 20.39 -15.83
CA GLY A 295 -1.86 21.22 -15.47
C GLY A 295 -3.10 20.53 -14.93
N LEU A 296 -3.22 20.36 -13.60
CA LEU A 296 -4.47 20.40 -12.79
C LEU A 296 -4.25 19.69 -11.44
N MET A 297 -3.48 20.24 -10.48
CA MET A 297 -3.47 19.62 -9.15
C MET A 297 -3.06 20.43 -7.93
N VAL A 298 -2.32 21.54 -8.07
CA VAL A 298 -1.75 22.21 -6.88
C VAL A 298 -2.78 23.06 -6.12
N ASP A 299 -3.81 23.60 -6.78
CA ASP A 299 -4.74 24.56 -6.15
C ASP A 299 -5.86 23.96 -5.29
N ARG A 300 -6.15 22.65 -5.37
CA ARG A 300 -7.34 22.08 -4.67
C ARG A 300 -7.09 21.55 -3.27
N LEU A 301 -5.85 21.31 -2.86
CA LEU A 301 -5.55 20.75 -1.53
C LEU A 301 -5.19 21.81 -0.48
N GLN A 302 -5.00 23.07 -0.88
CA GLN A 302 -4.71 24.19 0.04
C GLN A 302 -5.97 25.01 0.42
N GLY A 303 -7.11 24.79 -0.23
CA GLY A 303 -8.29 25.68 -0.13
C GLY A 303 -9.24 25.46 1.06
N SER A 304 -8.99 24.52 1.98
CA SER A 304 -9.95 24.15 3.03
C SER A 304 -9.59 24.55 4.46
N HIS A 305 -8.55 25.36 4.67
CA HIS A 305 -8.12 25.77 6.03
C HIS A 305 -8.04 27.28 6.27
N GLN A 306 -8.77 28.09 5.51
CA GLN A 306 -8.80 29.53 5.76
C GLN A 306 -10.20 30.13 5.59
N ARG A 307 -11.10 29.76 6.51
CA ARG A 307 -12.30 30.55 6.84
C ARG A 307 -12.61 30.34 8.31
N ASP A 308 -12.09 31.24 9.15
CA ASP A 308 -12.80 31.85 10.28
C ASP A 308 -11.83 32.61 11.19
N LEU A 309 -11.44 33.81 10.76
CA LEU A 309 -11.03 34.89 11.67
C LEU A 309 -11.50 36.21 11.04
N ARG A 310 -12.68 36.68 11.44
CA ARG A 310 -13.08 38.09 11.25
C ARG A 310 -12.38 38.93 12.33
N PRO A 311 -11.66 40.02 12.00
CA PRO A 311 -11.42 41.08 12.95
C PRO A 311 -12.51 42.14 12.81
N GLY A 312 -13.16 42.47 13.93
CA GLY A 312 -13.98 43.66 14.04
C GLY A 312 -13.10 44.90 13.86
N GLY A 313 -13.42 45.72 12.86
CA GLY A 313 -12.78 47.00 12.61
C GLY A 313 -13.63 48.12 13.20
N GLY A 314 -13.20 48.64 14.35
CA GLY A 314 -13.52 50.01 14.75
C GLY A 314 -12.59 50.98 14.02
N ASP A 315 -13.14 52.09 13.53
CA ASP A 315 -12.41 53.17 12.88
C ASP A 315 -11.37 53.83 13.81
N PRO A 316 -10.25 54.30 13.24
CA PRO A 316 -9.64 55.55 13.72
C PRO A 316 -9.40 56.57 12.58
N PRO A 317 -9.20 57.85 12.93
CA PRO A 317 -9.50 58.97 12.04
C PRO A 317 -8.36 59.29 11.07
N GLY A 318 -8.75 59.99 10.01
CA GLY A 318 -7.94 60.22 8.83
C GLY A 318 -6.71 61.10 9.03
N CYS A 319 -5.74 60.88 8.14
CA CYS A 319 -4.71 61.84 7.80
C CYS A 319 -4.46 61.76 6.30
N ARG A 320 -5.07 62.69 5.54
CA ARG A 320 -4.70 62.96 4.15
C ARG A 320 -3.38 63.73 4.16
N ARG A 321 -2.40 63.30 3.38
CA ARG A 321 -1.47 64.20 2.70
C ARG A 321 -0.81 63.53 1.50
N ASP A 322 -0.96 64.24 0.39
CA ASP A 322 -0.32 64.11 -0.91
C ASP A 322 1.13 63.62 -0.89
N CYS A 323 1.45 62.73 -1.82
CA CYS A 323 2.76 62.69 -2.48
C CYS A 323 2.57 62.22 -3.93
N SER A 324 2.28 63.18 -4.81
CA SER A 324 2.50 63.08 -6.24
C SER A 324 3.71 63.96 -6.60
N ARG A 325 4.50 63.51 -7.60
CA ARG A 325 5.83 63.99 -8.07
C ARG A 325 6.98 63.19 -7.41
N LEU A 326 7.91 62.55 -8.12
CA LEU A 326 8.58 62.93 -9.38
C LEU A 326 8.87 61.74 -10.30
N ARG A 327 8.85 62.04 -11.60
CA ARG A 327 9.43 61.24 -12.69
C ARG A 327 10.97 61.34 -12.69
N ILE A 328 11.60 60.20 -12.95
CA ILE A 328 12.72 59.90 -13.87
C ILE A 328 13.86 60.93 -13.98
N GLY A 329 15.05 60.45 -13.63
CA GLY A 329 16.38 60.92 -14.02
C GLY A 329 17.39 59.87 -13.60
#